data_AF-A0AAU2A1I0-F1
#
_entry.id   AF-A0AAU2A1I0-F1
#
_cell.length_a   1.000
_cell.length_b   1.000
_cell.length_c   1.000
_cell.angle_alpha   90.00
_cell.angle_beta   90.00
_cell.angle_gamma   90.00
#
_symmetry.space_group_name_H-M   'P 1'
#
loop_
_entity.id
_entity.type
_entity.pdbx_description
1 polymer ?
#
loop_
_entity_poly.entity_id
_entity_poly.type
_entity_poly.pdbx_seq_one_letter_code
_entity_poly.pdbx_strand_id
1 'polypeptide(L)'
;MADLSVRPVAPASSPTRRLIAAGIIRRLANRTISVRVTEAGVTGTIKTDRATRVAELHRLCREDYTGSADRRTQDHRDDAFLIARASEAVAAR
;
A
#
# COMPACT_ATOMS: atom_id res chain seq x y z
N MET A 1 59.50 56.23 -6.65
CA MET A 1 58.16 56.22 -6.05
C MET A 1 57.23 55.63 -7.10
N ALA A 2 56.95 54.32 -7.03
CA ALA A 2 56.16 53.62 -8.06
C ALA A 2 54.73 53.43 -7.54
N ASP A 3 53.77 54.02 -8.25
CA ASP A 3 52.34 53.94 -7.94
C ASP A 3 51.77 52.63 -8.53
N LEU A 4 51.37 51.71 -7.66
CA LEU A 4 50.76 50.44 -8.04
C LEU A 4 49.24 50.63 -8.03
N SER A 5 48.68 51.07 -9.15
CA SER A 5 47.23 51.10 -9.36
C SER A 5 46.68 49.67 -9.42
N VAL A 6 46.23 49.16 -8.28
CA VAL A 6 45.51 47.90 -8.13
C VAL A 6 44.16 48.01 -8.86
N ARG A 7 43.97 47.24 -9.93
CA ARG A 7 42.68 47.10 -10.63
C ARG A 7 41.66 46.43 -9.70
N PRO A 8 40.42 46.95 -9.56
CA PRO A 8 39.38 46.24 -8.85
C PRO A 8 39.00 44.97 -9.63
N VAL A 9 39.19 43.81 -9.00
CA VAL A 9 38.67 42.53 -9.48
C VAL A 9 37.17 42.53 -9.22
N ALA A 10 36.37 42.56 -10.28
CA ALA A 10 34.93 42.37 -10.16
C ALA A 10 34.64 40.95 -9.63
N PRO A 11 33.73 40.77 -8.65
CA PRO A 11 33.35 39.44 -8.20
C PRO A 11 32.71 38.69 -9.37
N ALA A 12 33.15 37.45 -9.60
CA ALA A 12 32.55 36.57 -10.57
C ALA A 12 31.05 36.40 -10.23
N SER A 13 30.18 36.85 -11.13
CA SER A 13 28.75 36.61 -11.05
C SER A 13 28.52 35.09 -10.99
N SER A 14 28.06 34.60 -9.85
CA SER A 14 27.72 33.20 -9.67
C SER A 14 26.54 32.87 -10.61
N PRO A 15 26.62 31.80 -11.43
CA PRO A 15 25.54 31.46 -12.33
C PRO A 15 24.27 31.16 -11.53
N THR A 16 23.17 31.81 -11.89
CA THR A 16 21.84 31.58 -11.30
C THR A 16 21.39 30.16 -11.62
N ARG A 17 21.75 29.18 -10.77
CA ARG A 17 21.30 27.79 -10.95
C ARG A 17 19.81 27.71 -10.62
N ARG A 18 18.99 27.44 -11.64
CA ARG A 18 17.56 27.18 -11.51
C ARG A 18 17.33 25.69 -11.20
N LEU A 19 16.53 25.39 -10.19
CA LEU A 19 16.14 24.02 -9.85
C LEU A 19 15.14 23.52 -10.91
N ILE A 20 15.54 22.54 -11.74
CA ILE A 20 14.70 22.02 -12.84
C ILE A 20 13.80 20.86 -12.36
N ALA A 21 14.20 20.16 -11.30
CA ALA A 21 13.42 19.09 -10.68
C ALA A 21 13.77 18.89 -9.20
N ALA A 22 12.80 18.43 -8.41
CA ALA A 22 12.97 18.00 -7.03
C ALA A 22 12.32 16.64 -6.80
N GLY A 23 12.94 15.79 -5.97
CA GLY A 23 12.38 14.51 -5.54
C GLY A 23 12.24 14.47 -4.02
N ILE A 24 11.07 14.07 -3.53
CA ILE A 24 10.82 13.88 -2.10
C ILE A 24 10.35 12.44 -1.88
N ILE A 25 11.01 11.73 -0.96
CA ILE A 25 10.59 10.41 -0.50
C ILE A 25 10.32 10.49 0.99
N ARG A 26 9.10 10.18 1.39
CA ARG A 26 8.72 10.07 2.81
C ARG A 26 8.27 8.65 3.11
N ARG A 27 8.93 8.03 4.07
CA ARG A 27 8.52 6.72 4.62
C ARG A 27 7.68 6.98 5.87
N LEU A 28 6.48 6.42 5.89
CA LEU A 28 5.57 6.35 7.02
C LEU A 28 5.41 4.87 7.41
N ALA A 29 4.89 4.61 8.62
CA ALA A 29 4.85 3.26 9.18
C ALA A 29 4.33 2.16 8.23
N ASN A 30 3.34 2.46 7.39
CA ASN A 30 2.71 1.51 6.47
C ASN A 30 2.77 1.92 5.00
N ARG A 31 3.44 3.02 4.65
CA ARG A 31 3.46 3.51 3.27
C ARG A 31 4.66 4.36 2.93
N THR A 32 5.08 4.27 1.68
CA THR A 32 6.08 5.15 1.07
C THR A 32 5.37 6.11 0.13
N ILE A 33 5.65 7.40 0.32
CA ILE A 33 5.19 8.47 -0.56
C ILE A 33 6.40 8.94 -1.36
N SER A 34 6.27 8.97 -2.68
CA SER A 34 7.28 9.52 -3.58
C SER A 34 6.67 10.63 -4.40
N VAL A 35 7.30 11.80 -4.41
CA VAL A 35 6.85 12.99 -5.15
C VAL A 35 7.98 13.47 -6.03
N ARG A 36 7.67 13.77 -7.29
CA ARG A 36 8.57 14.38 -8.26
C ARG A 36 7.96 15.70 -8.72
N VAL A 37 8.68 16.78 -8.49
CA VAL A 37 8.36 18.13 -8.97
C VAL A 37 9.27 18.43 -10.15
N THR A 38 8.70 18.92 -11.24
CA THR A 38 9.40 19.40 -12.44
C THR A 38 8.80 20.72 -12.88
N GLU A 39 9.44 21.41 -13.82
CA GLU A 39 8.84 22.63 -14.42
C GLU A 39 7.46 22.38 -15.05
N ALA A 40 7.20 21.16 -15.54
CA ALA A 40 5.91 20.78 -16.12
C ALA A 40 4.83 20.46 -15.08
N GLY A 41 5.17 20.39 -13.79
CA GLY A 41 4.23 20.10 -12.71
C GLY A 41 4.70 19.02 -11.72
N VAL A 42 3.75 18.51 -10.94
CA VAL A 42 3.97 17.59 -9.81
C VAL A 42 3.34 16.22 -10.09
N THR A 43 4.11 15.16 -9.90
CA THR A 43 3.64 13.77 -9.94
C THR A 43 4.01 13.06 -8.65
N GLY A 44 3.22 12.05 -8.25
CA GLY A 44 3.53 11.28 -7.04
C GLY A 44 2.89 9.91 -7.01
N THR A 45 3.45 9.04 -6.18
CA THR A 45 2.96 7.67 -5.94
C THR A 45 2.92 7.38 -4.45
N ILE A 46 1.91 6.62 -4.03
CA ILE A 46 1.79 6.09 -2.67
C ILE A 46 1.85 4.57 -2.78
N LYS A 47 2.81 3.95 -2.09
CA LYS A 47 2.97 2.50 -2.02
C LYS A 47 2.76 2.03 -0.60
N THR A 48 1.81 1.14 -0.37
CA THR A 48 1.64 0.46 0.91
C THR A 48 2.80 -0.52 1.14
N ASP A 49 3.22 -0.66 2.39
CA ASP A 49 4.24 -1.64 2.75
C ASP A 49 3.76 -3.08 2.51
N ARG A 50 4.71 -3.95 2.15
CA ARG A 50 4.45 -5.37 1.89
C ARG A 50 3.92 -6.07 3.13
N ALA A 51 4.43 -5.76 4.32
CA ALA A 51 3.99 -6.44 5.54
C ALA A 51 2.53 -6.12 5.85
N THR A 52 2.11 -4.85 5.68
CA THR A 52 0.70 -4.46 5.82
C THR A 52 -0.20 -5.19 4.83
N ARG A 53 0.20 -5.27 3.56
CA ARG A 53 -0.57 -6.00 2.53
C ARG A 53 -0.69 -7.50 2.85
N VAL A 54 0.38 -8.11 3.35
CA VAL A 54 0.38 -9.54 3.73
C VAL A 54 -0.50 -9.79 4.95
N ALA A 55 -0.47 -8.90 5.95
CA ALA A 55 -1.34 -9.00 7.12
C ALA A 55 -2.83 -8.92 6.74
N GLU A 56 -3.19 -8.03 5.82
CA GLU A 56 -4.54 -7.92 5.27
C GLU A 56 -4.94 -9.19 4.51
N LEU A 57 -4.05 -9.73 3.67
CA LEU A 57 -4.30 -11.00 2.98
C LEU A 57 -4.55 -12.15 3.97
N HIS A 58 -3.72 -12.29 5.01
CA HIS A 58 -3.92 -13.31 6.04
C HIS A 58 -5.24 -13.15 6.79
N ARG A 59 -5.67 -11.90 7.02
CA ARG A 59 -6.98 -11.63 7.62
C ARG A 59 -8.11 -12.13 6.72
N LEU A 60 -8.10 -11.75 5.44
CA LEU A 60 -9.11 -12.17 4.46
C LEU A 60 -9.15 -13.70 4.32
N CYS A 61 -7.99 -14.35 4.16
CA CYS A 61 -7.93 -15.80 4.07
C CYS A 61 -8.48 -16.50 5.33
N ARG A 62 -8.29 -15.92 6.52
CA ARG A 62 -8.86 -16.47 7.76
C ARG A 62 -10.38 -16.37 7.76
N GLU A 63 -10.92 -15.21 7.39
CA GLU A 63 -12.37 -14.99 7.29
C GLU A 63 -13.01 -15.97 6.30
N ASP A 64 -12.41 -16.14 5.12
CA ASP A 64 -12.87 -17.09 4.09
C ASP A 64 -12.83 -18.55 4.57
N TYR A 65 -11.76 -18.93 5.27
CA TYR A 65 -11.61 -20.28 5.80
C TYR A 65 -12.66 -20.58 6.87
N THR A 66 -12.88 -19.66 7.81
CA THR A 66 -13.91 -19.79 8.85
C THR A 66 -15.30 -19.89 8.22
N GLY A 67 -15.66 -18.97 7.32
CA GLY A 67 -16.98 -19.01 6.66
C GLY A 67 -17.21 -20.28 5.83
N SER A 68 -16.15 -20.85 5.26
CA SER A 68 -16.23 -22.12 4.52
C SER A 68 -16.27 -23.35 5.43
N ALA A 69 -15.71 -23.28 6.64
CA ALA A 69 -15.86 -24.34 7.64
C ALA A 69 -17.27 -24.35 8.25
N ASP A 70 -17.83 -23.17 8.51
CA ASP A 70 -19.18 -23.01 9.04
C ASP A 70 -20.24 -23.54 8.07
N ARG A 71 -20.10 -23.21 6.77
CA ARG A 71 -21.01 -23.74 5.72
C ARG A 71 -20.99 -25.27 5.66
N ARG A 72 -19.81 -25.89 5.62
CA ARG A 72 -19.69 -27.35 5.62
C ARG A 72 -20.33 -27.99 6.85
N THR A 73 -20.20 -27.35 8.00
CA THR A 73 -20.84 -27.82 9.25
C THR A 73 -22.36 -27.74 9.17
N GLN A 74 -22.89 -26.66 8.57
CA GLN A 74 -24.32 -26.50 8.36
C GLN A 74 -24.87 -27.54 7.38
N ASP A 75 -24.21 -27.74 6.23
CA ASP A 75 -24.63 -28.72 5.22
C ASP A 75 -24.74 -30.13 5.82
N HIS A 76 -23.75 -30.55 6.64
CA HIS A 76 -23.80 -31.85 7.32
C HIS A 76 -24.93 -31.97 8.34
N ARG A 77 -25.31 -30.88 9.01
CA ARG A 77 -26.46 -30.89 9.94
C ARG A 77 -27.77 -31.01 9.17
N ASP A 78 -27.88 -30.31 8.05
CA ASP A 78 -29.07 -30.35 7.21
C ASP A 78 -29.25 -31.76 6.61
N ASP A 79 -28.18 -32.39 6.13
CA ASP A 79 -28.19 -33.78 5.67
C ASP A 79 -28.62 -34.75 6.77
N ALA A 80 -28.04 -34.63 7.97
CA ALA A 80 -28.40 -35.47 9.11
C ALA A 80 -29.89 -35.31 9.49
N PHE A 81 -30.41 -34.08 9.45
CA PHE A 81 -31.82 -33.80 9.69
C PHE A 81 -32.72 -34.44 8.63
N LEU A 82 -32.36 -34.32 7.35
CA LEU A 82 -33.11 -34.92 6.25
C LEU A 82 -33.12 -36.45 6.34
N ILE A 83 -31.99 -37.07 6.69
CA ILE A 83 -31.89 -38.52 6.90
C ILE A 83 -32.76 -38.97 8.07
N ALA A 84 -32.71 -38.27 9.20
CA ALA A 84 -33.53 -38.59 10.37
C ALA A 84 -35.02 -38.54 10.02
N ARG A 85 -35.47 -37.45 9.40
CA ARG A 85 -36.85 -37.27 8.90
C ARG A 85 -37.27 -38.38 7.94
N ALA A 86 -36.41 -38.77 7.00
CA ALA A 86 -36.70 -39.83 6.06
C ALA A 86 -36.85 -41.18 6.78
N SER A 87 -35.98 -41.46 7.76
CA SER A 87 -36.05 -42.71 8.54
C SER A 87 -37.33 -42.81 9.38
N GLU A 88 -37.74 -41.72 10.03
CA GLU A 88 -39.00 -41.64 10.78
C GLU A 88 -40.22 -41.89 9.87
N ALA A 89 -40.23 -41.27 8.68
CA ALA A 89 -41.31 -41.44 7.72
C ALA A 89 -41.44 -42.87 7.21
N VAL A 90 -40.31 -43.59 7.05
CA VAL A 90 -40.30 -45.01 6.68
C VAL A 90 -40.81 -45.88 7.83
N ALA A 91 -40.43 -45.59 9.08
CA ALA A 91 -40.82 -46.38 10.24
C ALA A 91 -42.30 -46.21 10.65
N ALA A 92 -42.92 -45.08 10.30
CA ALA A 92 -44.33 -44.80 10.59
C ALA A 92 -45.32 -45.41 9.57
N ARG A 93 -44.82 -46.19 8.60
CA ARG A 93 -45.59 -46.78 7.50
C ARG A 93 -45.83 -48.27 7.72
#